data_AF-A0A7T1B1L9-F1
#
_entry.id   AF-A0A7T1B1L9-F1
#
_cell.length_a   1.000
_cell.length_b   1.000
_cell.length_c   1.000
_cell.angle_alpha   90.00
_cell.angle_beta   90.00
_cell.angle_gamma   90.00
#
_symmetry.space_group_name_H-M   'P 1'
#
loop_
_entity.id
_entity.type
_entity.pdbx_description
1 polymer ?
#
loop_
_entity_poly.entity_id
_entity_poly.type
_entity_poly.pdbx_seq_one_letter_code
_entity_poly.pdbx_strand_id
1 'polypeptide(L)'
;MKSFKKILIPVAASTVLLGACGNHATDSKENTLISSKAGDVKVSDVMNKLGDEQIANSSFQILLNKLLADKYKDKVNTQDIDKDINKEEKQYGGKDQFESMLKQQNMTLDDYKEQKKLQAYQKELLADKVNLSDKEIKEDTKKGSHILIKVKENKDDKQGLSDKDAKKKAEDIQKQVEKDPDKFSEIAKKESQDKASAKKGGSLGYVIKGQMDSKFEKALFKLKEGHVSKIVKTDYGYHIIKADKESDFDKEKGKLKSKLIQEKVQKDPKLLTDAYKSLLKEYKVDYKDRDIKKAIEGSILDPQKIKQQQQQQQQQQSAGGTSGGNATMSTGQ
;
A
#
# COMPACT_ATOMS: atom_id res chain seq x y z
N MET A 1 64.53 -14.18 -42.67
CA MET A 1 65.22 -12.88 -42.49
C MET A 1 64.21 -11.86 -41.97
N LYS A 2 64.51 -11.24 -40.81
CA LYS A 2 64.01 -9.96 -40.26
C LYS A 2 62.50 -9.91 -39.91
N SER A 3 62.06 -10.08 -38.66
CA SER A 3 62.21 -9.24 -37.45
C SER A 3 61.97 -7.75 -37.66
N PHE A 4 60.82 -7.23 -37.18
CA PHE A 4 60.65 -5.86 -36.65
C PHE A 4 59.47 -5.89 -35.65
N LYS A 5 59.76 -6.04 -34.35
CA LYS A 5 59.95 -4.99 -33.32
C LYS A 5 58.65 -4.33 -32.84
N LYS A 6 58.28 -4.74 -31.62
CA LYS A 6 57.39 -4.03 -30.68
C LYS A 6 57.81 -2.57 -30.57
N ILE A 7 56.86 -1.65 -30.68
CA ILE A 7 57.02 -0.26 -30.23
C ILE A 7 56.09 -0.06 -29.03
N LEU A 8 56.74 0.07 -27.87
CA LEU A 8 56.22 0.71 -26.67
C LEU A 8 55.86 2.16 -27.01
N ILE A 9 54.59 2.54 -26.81
CA ILE A 9 54.24 3.97 -26.69
C ILE A 9 54.28 4.28 -25.18
N PRO A 10 55.17 5.19 -24.75
CA PRO A 10 55.28 5.56 -23.34
C PRO A 10 54.04 6.31 -22.88
N VAL A 11 53.62 5.96 -21.67
CA VAL A 11 52.67 6.71 -20.84
C VAL A 11 53.23 8.13 -20.68
N ALA A 12 52.72 9.07 -21.47
CA ALA A 12 52.87 10.48 -21.16
C ALA A 12 51.92 10.77 -19.99
N ALA A 13 52.52 10.85 -18.80
CA ALA A 13 51.93 11.37 -17.59
C ALA A 13 51.31 12.74 -17.92
N SER A 14 49.99 12.74 -18.10
CA SER A 14 49.22 13.99 -18.17
C SER A 14 49.27 14.58 -16.77
N THR A 15 49.95 15.71 -16.68
CA THR A 15 50.03 16.57 -15.51
C THR A 15 48.64 16.74 -14.93
N VAL A 16 48.46 16.18 -13.73
CA VAL A 16 47.34 16.46 -12.86
C VAL A 16 47.45 17.94 -12.49
N LEU A 17 46.72 18.79 -13.21
CA LEU A 17 46.31 20.06 -12.65
C LEU A 17 45.28 19.73 -11.57
N LEU A 18 45.74 19.77 -10.32
CA LEU A 18 44.95 19.79 -9.11
C LEU A 18 44.01 21.01 -9.16
N GLY A 19 42.87 20.85 -9.82
CA GLY A 19 41.72 21.72 -9.68
C GLY A 19 40.96 21.34 -8.42
N ALA A 20 41.28 22.05 -7.34
CA ALA A 20 40.53 22.23 -6.09
C ALA A 20 39.44 21.20 -5.74
N CYS A 21 39.67 20.47 -4.65
CA CYS A 21 38.61 19.92 -3.82
C CYS A 21 37.59 21.02 -3.48
N GLY A 22 36.40 20.91 -4.06
CA GLY A 22 35.22 21.69 -3.70
C GLY A 22 34.01 20.78 -3.81
N ASN A 23 33.62 20.19 -2.69
CA ASN A 23 32.31 19.57 -2.50
C ASN A 23 31.23 20.56 -2.93
N HIS A 24 30.64 20.38 -4.12
CA HIS A 24 29.24 20.67 -4.46
C HIS A 24 29.00 20.29 -5.93
N ALA A 25 28.74 19.00 -6.17
CA ALA A 25 28.44 18.48 -7.51
C ALA A 25 27.12 19.00 -8.10
N THR A 26 26.34 19.80 -7.36
CA THR A 26 24.94 20.13 -7.68
C THR A 26 24.69 21.52 -8.26
N ASP A 27 25.70 22.40 -8.34
CA ASP A 27 25.40 23.82 -8.54
C ASP A 27 25.34 24.28 -10.01
N SER A 28 25.68 23.44 -10.98
CA SER A 28 25.44 23.77 -12.39
C SER A 28 25.11 22.55 -13.25
N LYS A 29 24.18 22.72 -14.20
CA LYS A 29 23.86 21.71 -15.25
C LYS A 29 25.09 21.31 -16.08
N GLU A 30 26.16 22.10 -16.02
CA GLU A 30 27.39 21.93 -16.77
C GLU A 30 28.47 21.11 -16.04
N ASN A 31 28.22 20.71 -14.80
CA ASN A 31 29.18 19.92 -14.02
C ASN A 31 29.48 18.58 -14.71
N THR A 32 30.75 18.32 -14.99
CA THR A 32 31.23 17.04 -15.49
C THR A 32 31.17 16.00 -14.38
N LEU A 33 30.40 14.93 -14.58
CA LEU A 33 30.28 13.79 -13.68
C LEU A 33 31.36 12.74 -13.96
N ILE A 34 31.63 12.49 -15.23
CA ILE A 34 32.61 11.49 -15.68
C ILE A 34 33.38 12.09 -16.84
N SER A 35 34.72 12.03 -16.80
CA SER A 35 35.56 12.42 -17.92
C SER A 35 36.28 11.21 -18.50
N SER A 36 36.37 11.16 -19.82
CA SER A 36 37.09 10.10 -20.54
C SER A 36 37.73 10.64 -21.82
N LYS A 37 38.62 9.84 -22.42
CA LYS A 37 39.18 10.16 -23.76
C LYS A 37 38.11 10.24 -24.86
N ALA A 38 36.92 9.67 -24.63
CA ALA A 38 35.81 9.69 -25.56
C ALA A 38 34.86 10.88 -25.36
N GLY A 39 35.13 11.73 -24.36
CA GLY A 39 34.29 12.86 -23.99
C GLY A 39 33.83 12.80 -22.53
N ASP A 40 33.19 13.87 -22.11
CA ASP A 40 32.65 14.08 -20.78
C ASP A 40 31.17 13.71 -20.73
N VAL A 41 30.73 13.15 -19.60
CA VAL A 41 29.32 13.04 -19.23
C VAL A 41 29.02 14.11 -18.21
N LYS A 42 28.09 15.00 -18.53
CA LYS A 42 27.66 16.11 -17.65
C LYS A 42 26.37 15.79 -16.92
N VAL A 43 26.06 16.60 -15.90
CA VAL A 43 24.76 16.56 -15.21
C VAL A 43 23.61 16.74 -16.22
N SER A 44 23.72 17.65 -17.17
CA SER A 44 22.72 17.86 -18.23
C SER A 44 22.45 16.60 -19.07
N ASP A 45 23.49 15.82 -19.42
CA ASP A 45 23.34 14.58 -20.19
C ASP A 45 22.52 13.55 -19.41
N VAL A 46 22.78 13.42 -18.11
CA VAL A 46 22.02 12.53 -17.22
C VAL A 46 20.58 13.02 -17.08
N MET A 47 20.37 14.31 -16.84
CA MET A 47 19.02 14.87 -16.72
C MET A 47 18.21 14.66 -18.01
N ASN A 48 18.81 14.91 -19.17
CA ASN A 48 18.18 14.64 -20.47
C ASN A 48 17.84 13.16 -20.64
N LYS A 49 18.70 12.25 -20.15
CA LYS A 49 18.47 10.81 -20.22
C LYS A 49 17.34 10.34 -19.31
N LEU A 50 17.19 10.92 -18.11
CA LEU A 50 16.11 10.62 -17.18
C LEU A 50 14.75 11.16 -17.70
N GLY A 51 14.79 12.30 -18.38
CA GLY A 51 13.61 12.95 -18.95
C GLY A 51 12.74 13.68 -17.92
N ASP A 52 11.86 14.53 -18.43
CA ASP A 52 11.09 15.48 -17.61
C ASP A 52 10.17 14.79 -16.61
N GLU A 53 9.56 13.65 -16.96
CA GLU A 53 8.64 12.93 -16.06
C GLU A 53 9.35 12.39 -14.82
N GLN A 54 10.52 11.77 -14.98
CA GLN A 54 11.26 11.21 -13.84
C GLN A 54 11.82 12.31 -12.94
N ILE A 55 12.32 13.41 -13.54
CA ILE A 55 12.78 14.59 -12.81
C ILE A 55 11.61 15.22 -12.05
N ALA A 56 10.45 15.38 -12.71
CA ALA A 56 9.25 15.93 -12.11
C ALA A 56 8.74 15.10 -10.94
N ASN A 57 8.66 13.78 -11.09
CA ASN A 57 8.26 12.85 -10.03
C ASN A 57 9.18 12.97 -8.81
N SER A 58 10.49 12.91 -9.04
CA SER A 58 11.49 12.98 -7.96
C SER A 58 11.44 14.35 -7.26
N SER A 59 11.37 15.43 -8.05
CA SER A 59 11.30 16.80 -7.53
C SER A 59 10.03 17.04 -6.72
N PHE A 60 8.89 16.55 -7.20
CA PHE A 60 7.61 16.67 -6.51
C PHE A 60 7.58 15.86 -5.22
N GLN A 61 8.12 14.63 -5.21
CA GLN A 61 8.23 13.83 -3.98
C GLN A 61 9.07 14.53 -2.91
N ILE A 62 10.22 15.10 -3.31
CA ILE A 62 11.08 15.87 -2.39
C ILE A 62 10.34 17.10 -1.87
N LEU A 63 9.71 17.87 -2.76
CA LEU A 63 8.92 19.04 -2.37
C LEU A 63 7.80 18.64 -1.40
N LEU A 64 6.99 17.64 -1.77
CA LEU A 64 5.86 17.18 -0.99
C LEU A 64 6.31 16.73 0.41
N ASN A 65 7.41 15.98 0.52
CA ASN A 65 7.96 15.60 1.83
C ASN A 65 8.34 16.81 2.66
N LYS A 66 9.00 17.83 2.08
CA LYS A 66 9.35 19.07 2.78
C LYS A 66 8.11 19.82 3.28
N LEU A 67 7.11 20.01 2.42
CA LEU A 67 5.88 20.73 2.79
C LEU A 67 5.10 19.99 3.88
N LEU A 68 4.99 18.67 3.75
CA LEU A 68 4.28 17.83 4.69
C LEU A 68 5.00 17.73 6.04
N ALA A 69 6.32 17.56 6.03
CA ALA A 69 7.10 17.55 7.26
C ALA A 69 7.01 18.90 7.98
N ASP A 70 7.12 20.02 7.26
CA ASP A 70 6.98 21.35 7.87
C ASP A 70 5.62 21.52 8.55
N LYS A 71 4.54 21.06 7.90
CA LYS A 71 3.17 21.18 8.41
C LYS A 71 2.82 20.19 9.53
N TYR A 72 3.37 18.98 9.49
CA TYR A 72 2.86 17.84 10.28
C TYR A 72 3.90 17.15 11.18
N LYS A 73 5.17 17.58 11.18
CA LYS A 73 6.22 17.00 12.04
C LYS A 73 5.83 16.87 13.51
N ASP A 74 5.07 17.84 14.03
CA ASP A 74 4.66 17.86 15.45
C ASP A 74 3.43 16.98 15.73
N LYS A 75 2.70 16.55 14.70
CA LYS A 75 1.55 15.63 14.83
C LYS A 75 1.95 14.15 14.68
N VAL A 76 3.05 13.86 14.00
CA VAL A 76 3.47 12.48 13.70
C VAL A 76 4.56 12.03 14.66
N ASN A 77 4.27 11.00 15.44
CA ASN A 77 5.25 10.38 16.33
C ASN A 77 6.20 9.45 15.57
N THR A 78 7.42 9.92 15.32
CA THR A 78 8.45 9.12 14.62
C THR A 78 8.92 7.92 15.42
N GLN A 79 8.79 7.93 16.76
CA GLN A 79 9.16 6.78 17.59
C GLN A 79 8.23 5.59 17.37
N ASP A 80 6.95 5.84 17.09
CA ASP A 80 5.99 4.77 16.80
C ASP A 80 6.25 4.16 15.42
N ILE A 81 6.69 4.97 14.45
CA ILE A 81 7.17 4.50 13.15
C ILE A 81 8.39 3.57 13.34
N ASP A 82 9.36 3.98 14.15
CA ASP A 82 10.55 3.15 14.42
C ASP A 82 10.20 1.83 15.11
N LYS A 83 9.25 1.85 16.06
CA LYS A 83 8.76 0.62 16.68
C LYS A 83 8.07 -0.30 15.67
N ASP A 84 7.33 0.24 14.72
CA ASP A 84 6.63 -0.54 13.71
C ASP A 84 7.62 -1.13 12.69
N ILE A 85 8.62 -0.38 12.24
CA ILE A 85 9.72 -0.90 11.41
C ILE A 85 10.45 -2.04 12.14
N ASN A 86 10.78 -1.88 13.41
CA ASN A 86 11.43 -2.95 14.20
C ASN A 86 10.57 -4.23 14.33
N LYS A 87 9.24 -4.11 14.31
CA LYS A 87 8.34 -5.28 14.29
C LYS A 87 8.35 -5.93 12.90
N GLU A 88 8.31 -5.13 11.84
CA GLU A 88 8.38 -5.59 10.46
C GLU A 88 9.71 -6.32 10.19
N GLU A 89 10.84 -5.79 10.65
CA GLU A 89 12.14 -6.45 10.60
C GLU A 89 12.09 -7.85 11.24
N LYS A 90 11.53 -7.97 12.44
CA LYS A 90 11.39 -9.26 13.13
C LYS A 90 10.49 -10.23 12.37
N GLN A 91 9.40 -9.74 11.79
CA GLN A 91 8.48 -10.56 10.98
C GLN A 91 9.14 -11.05 9.68
N TYR A 92 10.08 -10.29 9.14
CA TYR A 92 10.82 -10.62 7.93
C TYR A 92 12.05 -11.52 8.16
N GLY A 93 12.28 -11.96 9.42
CA GLY A 93 13.42 -12.82 9.77
C GLY A 93 14.63 -12.07 10.31
N GLY A 94 14.47 -10.79 10.69
CA GLY A 94 15.51 -9.94 11.25
C GLY A 94 15.95 -8.82 10.30
N LYS A 95 16.72 -7.87 10.85
CA LYS A 95 17.16 -6.66 10.15
C LYS A 95 17.92 -6.96 8.86
N ASP A 96 18.83 -7.92 8.85
CA ASP A 96 19.65 -8.24 7.66
C ASP A 96 18.80 -8.75 6.48
N GLN A 97 17.80 -9.59 6.77
CA GLN A 97 16.87 -10.09 5.74
C GLN A 97 15.97 -8.97 5.24
N PHE A 98 15.53 -8.10 6.15
CA PHE A 98 14.73 -6.94 5.80
C PHE A 98 15.49 -5.95 4.90
N GLU A 99 16.73 -5.58 5.28
CA GLU A 99 17.59 -4.73 4.46
C GLU A 99 17.94 -5.37 3.11
N SER A 100 18.13 -6.69 3.07
CA SER A 100 18.35 -7.40 1.81
C SER A 100 17.15 -7.31 0.88
N MET A 101 15.93 -7.41 1.41
CA MET A 101 14.69 -7.18 0.66
C MET A 101 14.57 -5.74 0.18
N LEU A 102 14.88 -4.75 1.03
CA LEU A 102 14.86 -3.34 0.62
C LEU A 102 15.87 -3.07 -0.51
N LYS A 103 17.08 -3.65 -0.42
CA LYS A 103 18.08 -3.56 -1.49
C LYS A 103 17.59 -4.13 -2.82
N GLN A 104 16.81 -5.22 -2.81
CA GLN A 104 16.18 -5.75 -4.03
C GLN A 104 15.18 -4.76 -4.65
N GLN A 105 14.59 -3.89 -3.84
CA GLN A 105 13.71 -2.80 -4.28
C GLN A 105 14.48 -1.49 -4.56
N ASN A 106 15.82 -1.53 -4.55
CA ASN A 106 16.70 -0.36 -4.66
C ASN A 106 16.45 0.70 -3.56
N MET A 107 16.10 0.26 -2.35
CA MET A 107 15.86 1.13 -1.19
C MET A 107 16.83 0.83 -0.06
N THR A 108 17.20 1.86 0.69
CA THR A 108 17.84 1.73 1.99
C THR A 108 16.82 1.71 3.13
N LEU A 109 17.25 1.34 4.35
CA LEU A 109 16.39 1.43 5.53
C LEU A 109 15.98 2.88 5.82
N ASP A 110 16.87 3.85 5.57
CA ASP A 110 16.58 5.27 5.74
C ASP A 110 15.53 5.75 4.73
N ASP A 111 15.64 5.33 3.46
CA ASP A 111 14.61 5.62 2.45
C ASP A 111 13.26 5.04 2.85
N TYR A 112 13.24 3.82 3.40
CA TYR A 112 12.03 3.18 3.89
C TYR A 112 11.40 3.95 5.07
N LYS A 113 12.23 4.43 6.00
CA LYS A 113 11.78 5.26 7.11
C LYS A 113 11.21 6.59 6.64
N GLU A 114 11.86 7.26 5.68
CA GLU A 114 11.33 8.48 5.06
C GLU A 114 10.01 8.23 4.31
N GLN A 115 9.88 7.09 3.63
CA GLN A 115 8.62 6.69 2.99
C GLN A 115 7.50 6.50 4.03
N LYS A 116 7.77 5.87 5.17
CA LYS A 116 6.79 5.70 6.27
C LYS A 116 6.37 7.03 6.88
N LYS A 117 7.32 7.97 7.07
CA LYS A 117 7.01 9.34 7.52
C LYS A 117 6.12 10.06 6.52
N LEU A 118 6.47 10.01 5.24
CA LEU A 118 5.67 10.63 4.17
C LEU A 118 4.24 10.09 4.16
N GLN A 119 4.07 8.77 4.30
CA GLN A 119 2.74 8.14 4.41
C GLN A 119 1.96 8.61 5.64
N ALA A 120 2.63 8.79 6.78
CA ALA A 120 1.99 9.32 8.00
C ALA A 120 1.55 10.77 7.80
N TYR A 121 2.39 11.63 7.23
CA TYR A 121 2.02 13.01 6.94
C TYR A 121 0.90 13.13 5.90
N GLN A 122 0.89 12.27 4.88
CA GLN A 122 -0.22 12.22 3.91
C GLN A 122 -1.55 11.85 4.58
N LYS A 123 -1.53 10.93 5.55
CA LYS A 123 -2.74 10.61 6.35
C LYS A 123 -3.23 11.83 7.13
N GLU A 124 -2.34 12.59 7.76
CA GLU A 124 -2.70 13.83 8.45
C GLU A 124 -3.26 14.89 7.49
N LEU A 125 -2.62 15.08 6.33
CA LEU A 125 -3.14 15.99 5.29
C LEU A 125 -4.56 15.62 4.87
N LEU A 126 -4.80 14.34 4.58
CA LEU A 126 -6.12 13.88 4.16
C LEU A 126 -7.12 13.96 5.32
N ALA A 127 -6.72 13.69 6.57
CA ALA A 127 -7.58 13.83 7.74
C ALA A 127 -8.01 15.29 8.01
N ASP A 128 -7.14 16.26 7.68
CA ASP A 128 -7.43 17.69 7.74
C ASP A 128 -8.30 18.18 6.57
N LYS A 129 -8.12 17.63 5.36
CA LYS A 129 -8.79 18.10 4.14
C LYS A 129 -10.08 17.36 3.80
N VAL A 130 -10.21 16.10 4.23
CA VAL A 130 -11.41 15.27 4.01
C VAL A 130 -12.25 15.27 5.29
N ASN A 131 -13.34 16.04 5.28
CA ASN A 131 -14.27 16.06 6.39
C ASN A 131 -15.06 14.75 6.44
N LEU A 132 -15.01 14.07 7.58
CA LEU A 132 -15.84 12.91 7.91
C LEU A 132 -16.40 13.12 9.31
N SER A 133 -17.72 13.21 9.40
CA SER A 133 -18.41 13.27 10.68
C SER A 133 -18.41 11.91 11.38
N ASP A 134 -18.53 11.93 12.71
CA ASP A 134 -18.68 10.72 13.53
C ASP A 134 -19.86 9.86 13.08
N LYS A 135 -20.94 10.54 12.66
CA LYS A 135 -22.14 9.91 12.13
C LYS A 135 -21.84 9.15 10.84
N GLU A 136 -21.15 9.77 9.88
CA GLU A 136 -20.73 9.08 8.65
C GLU A 136 -19.81 7.90 8.96
N ILE A 137 -18.85 8.06 9.89
CA ILE A 137 -17.97 6.95 10.29
C ILE A 137 -18.79 5.79 10.84
N LYS A 138 -19.79 6.06 11.68
CA LYS A 138 -20.66 5.03 12.26
C LYS A 138 -21.63 4.42 11.23
N GLU A 139 -22.08 5.18 10.25
CA GLU A 139 -22.99 4.69 9.20
C GLU A 139 -22.26 3.85 8.14
N ASP A 140 -20.99 4.16 7.86
CA ASP A 140 -20.16 3.47 6.87
C ASP A 140 -19.23 2.41 7.48
N THR A 141 -19.30 2.19 8.79
CA THR A 141 -18.61 1.07 9.45
C THR A 141 -19.58 0.25 10.29
N LYS A 142 -19.29 -1.04 10.42
CA LYS A 142 -20.06 -1.91 11.31
C LYS A 142 -19.23 -3.06 11.82
N LYS A 143 -19.30 -3.31 13.13
CA LYS A 143 -18.61 -4.46 13.70
C LYS A 143 -19.36 -5.75 13.38
N GLY A 144 -18.64 -6.74 12.86
CA GLY A 144 -19.25 -7.99 12.43
C GLY A 144 -18.40 -9.23 12.59
N SER A 145 -19.09 -10.36 12.64
CA SER A 145 -18.53 -11.71 12.60
C SER A 145 -19.24 -12.54 11.55
N HIS A 146 -18.57 -13.55 11.00
CA HIS A 146 -19.19 -14.46 10.04
C HIS A 146 -18.72 -15.91 10.16
N ILE A 147 -19.55 -16.79 9.62
CA ILE A 147 -19.22 -18.19 9.35
C ILE A 147 -19.34 -18.38 7.84
N LEU A 148 -18.27 -18.81 7.19
CA LEU A 148 -18.25 -19.10 5.75
C LEU A 148 -18.24 -20.61 5.52
N ILE A 149 -19.19 -21.10 4.73
CA ILE A 149 -19.17 -22.43 4.13
C ILE A 149 -18.90 -22.27 2.63
N LYS A 150 -17.70 -22.63 2.21
CA LYS A 150 -17.21 -22.49 0.83
C LYS A 150 -17.94 -23.42 -0.12
N VAL A 151 -18.24 -22.91 -1.30
CA VAL A 151 -18.68 -23.70 -2.45
C VAL A 151 -17.46 -23.94 -3.34
N LYS A 152 -17.38 -25.11 -3.97
CA LYS A 152 -16.32 -25.44 -4.93
C LYS A 152 -16.27 -24.42 -6.05
N GLU A 153 -15.09 -23.84 -6.28
CA GLU A 153 -14.84 -22.96 -7.43
C GLU A 153 -14.82 -23.75 -8.74
N ASN A 154 -14.30 -24.98 -8.70
CA ASN A 154 -14.29 -25.94 -9.82
C ASN A 154 -14.26 -27.39 -9.29
N LYS A 155 -14.20 -28.38 -10.19
CA LYS A 155 -14.22 -29.81 -9.81
C LYS A 155 -13.01 -30.25 -8.98
N ASP A 156 -11.89 -29.54 -9.09
CA ASP A 156 -10.62 -29.89 -8.44
C ASP A 156 -10.42 -29.18 -7.09
N ASP A 157 -11.29 -28.22 -6.76
CA ASP A 157 -11.31 -27.58 -5.45
C ASP A 157 -11.73 -28.59 -4.36
N LYS A 158 -10.73 -29.08 -3.63
CA LYS A 158 -10.90 -30.01 -2.51
C LYS A 158 -11.36 -29.32 -1.21
N GLN A 159 -11.34 -27.98 -1.17
CA GLN A 159 -11.67 -27.22 0.04
C GLN A 159 -13.15 -26.82 0.09
N GLY A 160 -13.78 -26.59 -1.06
CA GLY A 160 -15.20 -26.29 -1.18
C GLY A 160 -16.11 -27.52 -1.07
N LEU A 161 -17.36 -27.30 -0.66
CA LEU A 161 -18.44 -28.28 -0.77
C LEU A 161 -19.20 -28.12 -2.09
N SER A 162 -19.97 -29.13 -2.50
CA SER A 162 -20.95 -28.92 -3.56
C SER A 162 -21.93 -27.82 -3.14
N ASP A 163 -22.54 -27.09 -4.07
CA ASP A 163 -23.47 -26.00 -3.70
C ASP A 163 -24.62 -26.50 -2.80
N LYS A 164 -25.16 -27.69 -3.10
CA LYS A 164 -26.19 -28.36 -2.31
C LYS A 164 -25.72 -28.70 -0.90
N ASP A 165 -24.52 -29.27 -0.76
CA ASP A 165 -23.99 -29.68 0.54
C ASP A 165 -23.58 -28.47 1.38
N ALA A 166 -23.00 -27.45 0.74
CA ALA A 166 -22.66 -26.19 1.39
C ALA A 166 -23.90 -25.49 1.94
N LYS A 167 -24.98 -25.44 1.13
CA LYS A 167 -26.26 -24.88 1.55
C LYS A 167 -26.84 -25.65 2.74
N LYS A 168 -26.90 -26.98 2.66
CA LYS A 168 -27.41 -27.82 3.74
C LYS A 168 -26.60 -27.61 5.03
N LYS A 169 -25.27 -27.59 4.93
CA LYS A 169 -24.40 -27.34 6.09
C LYS A 169 -24.65 -25.94 6.68
N ALA A 170 -24.79 -24.91 5.85
CA ALA A 170 -25.14 -23.57 6.31
C ALA A 170 -26.52 -23.53 6.99
N GLU A 171 -27.52 -24.25 6.49
CA GLU A 171 -28.85 -24.38 7.11
C GLU A 171 -28.78 -25.03 8.50
N ASP A 172 -27.96 -26.07 8.66
CA ASP A 172 -27.79 -26.74 9.94
C ASP A 172 -27.02 -25.89 10.96
N ILE A 173 -26.05 -25.09 10.51
CA ILE A 173 -25.33 -24.13 11.35
C ILE A 173 -26.25 -22.96 11.72
N GLN A 174 -27.04 -22.44 10.78
CA GLN A 174 -28.00 -21.36 11.03
C GLN A 174 -28.96 -21.75 12.15
N LYS A 175 -29.50 -22.97 12.13
CA LYS A 175 -30.36 -23.48 13.21
C LYS A 175 -29.65 -23.54 14.57
N GLN A 176 -28.36 -23.85 14.60
CA GLN A 176 -27.58 -23.87 15.85
C GLN A 176 -27.38 -22.47 16.39
N VAL A 177 -27.02 -21.53 15.52
CA VAL A 177 -26.81 -20.13 15.87
C VAL A 177 -28.11 -19.44 16.29
N GLU A 178 -29.24 -19.75 15.65
CA GLU A 178 -30.56 -19.20 16.03
C GLU A 178 -31.04 -19.70 17.39
N LYS A 179 -30.69 -20.93 17.78
CA LYS A 179 -31.01 -21.47 19.10
C LYS A 179 -30.21 -20.80 20.22
N ASP A 180 -28.95 -20.46 19.95
CA ASP A 180 -28.04 -19.88 20.93
C ASP A 180 -27.02 -18.94 20.25
N PRO A 181 -27.40 -17.66 20.05
CA PRO A 181 -26.54 -16.68 19.38
C PRO A 181 -25.22 -16.39 20.11
N ASP A 182 -25.12 -16.68 21.40
CA ASP A 182 -23.92 -16.48 22.18
C ASP A 182 -22.82 -17.51 21.83
N LYS A 183 -23.22 -18.68 21.31
CA LYS A 183 -22.29 -19.70 20.78
C LYS A 183 -21.74 -19.40 19.39
N PHE A 184 -22.11 -18.28 18.78
CA PHE A 184 -21.64 -17.92 17.44
C PHE A 184 -20.12 -18.06 17.28
N SER A 185 -19.35 -17.55 18.26
CA SER A 185 -17.89 -17.60 18.23
C SER A 185 -17.32 -19.02 18.27
N GLU A 186 -17.92 -19.90 19.08
CA GLU A 186 -17.52 -21.30 19.19
C GLU A 186 -17.85 -22.06 17.91
N ILE A 187 -19.06 -21.87 17.39
CA ILE A 187 -19.51 -22.47 16.13
C ILE A 187 -18.63 -21.98 14.98
N ALA A 188 -18.29 -20.69 14.93
CA ALA A 188 -17.41 -20.13 13.91
C ALA A 188 -16.00 -20.74 13.94
N LYS A 189 -15.42 -20.94 15.13
CA LYS A 189 -14.11 -21.60 15.29
C LYS A 189 -14.12 -23.03 14.74
N LYS A 190 -15.23 -23.74 14.95
CA LYS A 190 -15.36 -25.15 14.58
C LYS A 190 -15.74 -25.34 13.11
N GLU A 191 -16.66 -24.54 12.60
CA GLU A 191 -17.36 -24.82 11.34
C GLU A 191 -16.97 -23.89 10.19
N SER A 192 -16.45 -22.68 10.47
CA SER A 192 -16.11 -21.71 9.42
C SER A 192 -14.89 -22.16 8.61
N GLN A 193 -15.03 -22.12 7.29
CA GLN A 193 -13.96 -22.41 6.33
C GLN A 193 -13.14 -21.17 5.96
N ASP A 194 -13.48 -19.99 6.50
CA ASP A 194 -12.57 -18.85 6.54
C ASP A 194 -11.61 -19.00 7.73
N LYS A 195 -10.46 -19.62 7.49
CA LYS A 195 -9.47 -19.93 8.53
C LYS A 195 -8.93 -18.69 9.26
N ALA A 196 -8.95 -17.51 8.63
CA ALA A 196 -8.40 -16.30 9.22
C ALA A 196 -9.31 -15.75 10.31
N SER A 197 -10.61 -15.64 10.03
CA SER A 197 -11.61 -15.19 11.01
C SER A 197 -12.05 -16.31 11.95
N ALA A 198 -12.09 -17.58 11.51
CA ALA A 198 -12.49 -18.73 12.34
C ALA A 198 -11.71 -18.79 13.65
N LYS A 199 -10.38 -18.64 13.59
CA LYS A 199 -9.49 -18.62 14.78
C LYS A 199 -9.87 -17.52 15.80
N LYS A 200 -10.50 -16.45 15.33
CA LYS A 200 -10.98 -15.30 16.10
C LYS A 200 -12.48 -15.36 16.39
N GLY A 201 -13.11 -16.53 16.32
CA GLY A 201 -14.55 -16.66 16.55
C GLY A 201 -15.41 -16.11 15.41
N GLY A 202 -14.88 -16.10 14.18
CA GLY A 202 -15.53 -15.52 13.02
C GLY A 202 -15.42 -13.99 12.94
N SER A 203 -14.73 -13.34 13.88
CA SER A 203 -14.66 -11.88 13.95
C SER A 203 -13.91 -11.27 12.77
N LEU A 204 -14.55 -10.27 12.15
CA LEU A 204 -13.99 -9.42 11.09
C LEU A 204 -13.54 -8.05 11.62
N GLY A 205 -13.88 -7.71 12.87
CA GLY A 205 -13.74 -6.36 13.39
C GLY A 205 -14.74 -5.40 12.75
N TYR A 206 -14.36 -4.13 12.63
CA TYR A 206 -15.16 -3.15 11.88
C TYR A 206 -14.99 -3.37 10.38
N VAL A 207 -16.09 -3.77 9.75
CA VAL A 207 -16.23 -3.83 8.30
C VAL A 207 -16.54 -2.43 7.80
N ILE A 208 -15.79 -1.98 6.80
CA ILE A 208 -16.02 -0.70 6.12
C ILE A 208 -16.82 -0.95 4.85
N LYS A 209 -17.76 -0.06 4.58
CA LYS A 209 -18.61 -0.11 3.39
C LYS A 209 -17.79 0.00 2.10
N GLY A 210 -18.07 -0.89 1.16
CA GLY A 210 -17.37 -1.10 -0.10
C GLY A 210 -16.23 -2.12 -0.04
N GLN A 211 -15.86 -2.64 1.13
CA GLN A 211 -14.73 -3.58 1.27
C GLN A 211 -15.12 -5.06 1.18
N MET A 212 -16.42 -5.37 1.23
CA MET A 212 -16.94 -6.74 1.20
C MET A 212 -17.83 -6.95 -0.02
N ASP A 213 -18.12 -8.22 -0.32
CA ASP A 213 -19.14 -8.59 -1.32
C ASP A 213 -20.46 -7.85 -1.06
N SER A 214 -21.10 -7.35 -2.12
CA SER A 214 -22.28 -6.50 -1.99
C SER A 214 -23.44 -7.18 -1.24
N LYS A 215 -23.62 -8.49 -1.39
CA LYS A 215 -24.68 -9.24 -0.68
C LYS A 215 -24.32 -9.42 0.79
N PHE A 216 -23.06 -9.72 1.09
CA PHE A 216 -22.55 -9.80 2.46
C PHE A 216 -22.75 -8.47 3.19
N GLU A 217 -22.28 -7.38 2.59
CA GLU A 217 -22.38 -6.03 3.16
C GLU A 217 -23.83 -5.64 3.40
N LYS A 218 -24.70 -5.78 2.40
CA LYS A 218 -26.13 -5.44 2.54
C LYS A 218 -26.78 -6.20 3.67
N ALA A 219 -26.40 -7.45 3.93
CA ALA A 219 -26.91 -8.22 5.05
C ALA A 219 -26.37 -7.68 6.38
N LEU A 220 -25.06 -7.52 6.53
CA LEU A 220 -24.43 -7.01 7.76
C LEU A 220 -25.00 -5.65 8.17
N PHE A 221 -25.03 -4.69 7.24
CA PHE A 221 -25.45 -3.32 7.54
C PHE A 221 -26.95 -3.20 7.87
N LYS A 222 -27.79 -4.15 7.42
CA LYS A 222 -29.22 -4.20 7.80
C LYS A 222 -29.49 -4.78 9.19
N LEU A 223 -28.56 -5.52 9.79
CA LEU A 223 -28.77 -6.15 11.09
C LEU A 223 -28.86 -5.12 12.22
N LYS A 224 -29.57 -5.44 13.30
CA LYS A 224 -29.39 -4.73 14.57
C LYS A 224 -28.20 -5.35 15.30
N GLU A 225 -27.55 -4.58 16.18
CA GLU A 225 -26.47 -5.13 17.01
C GLU A 225 -26.94 -6.38 17.76
N GLY A 226 -26.05 -7.37 17.86
CA GLY A 226 -26.31 -8.68 18.45
C GLY A 226 -27.12 -9.65 17.57
N HIS A 227 -27.70 -9.19 16.46
CA HIS A 227 -28.53 -10.05 15.61
C HIS A 227 -27.71 -10.80 14.56
N VAL A 228 -28.27 -11.93 14.12
CA VAL A 228 -27.73 -12.80 13.08
C VAL A 228 -28.58 -12.70 11.82
N SER A 229 -27.94 -12.71 10.65
CA SER A 229 -28.61 -12.70 9.35
C SER A 229 -29.27 -14.03 9.03
N LYS A 230 -30.14 -14.03 8.02
CA LYS A 230 -30.40 -15.24 7.23
C LYS A 230 -29.12 -15.65 6.49
N ILE A 231 -29.09 -16.86 5.96
CA ILE A 231 -27.98 -17.33 5.12
C ILE A 231 -27.85 -16.43 3.88
N VAL A 232 -26.63 -15.99 3.61
CA VAL A 232 -26.29 -15.10 2.48
C VAL A 232 -25.36 -15.84 1.52
N LYS A 233 -25.78 -16.00 0.26
CA LYS A 233 -24.97 -16.62 -0.79
C LYS A 233 -24.17 -15.57 -1.56
N THR A 234 -22.84 -15.69 -1.53
CA THR A 234 -21.88 -14.91 -2.31
C THR A 234 -21.13 -15.82 -3.29
N ASP A 235 -20.19 -15.25 -4.04
CA ASP A 235 -19.30 -16.03 -4.92
C ASP A 235 -18.36 -16.95 -4.12
N TYR A 236 -18.02 -16.58 -2.88
CA TYR A 236 -17.17 -17.39 -1.98
C TYR A 236 -17.90 -18.57 -1.32
N GLY A 237 -19.24 -18.51 -1.23
CA GLY A 237 -20.01 -19.54 -0.55
C GLY A 237 -21.23 -19.01 0.21
N TYR A 238 -21.64 -19.76 1.22
CA TYR A 238 -22.75 -19.44 2.09
C TYR A 238 -22.22 -18.82 3.39
N HIS A 239 -22.72 -17.64 3.73
CA HIS A 239 -22.34 -16.89 4.91
C HIS A 239 -23.49 -16.82 5.91
N ILE A 240 -23.15 -16.96 7.19
CA ILE A 240 -24.01 -16.62 8.31
C ILE A 240 -23.32 -15.47 9.03
N ILE A 241 -24.00 -14.33 9.14
CA ILE A 241 -23.38 -13.06 9.51
C ILE A 241 -24.00 -12.57 10.81
N LYS A 242 -23.18 -12.08 11.74
CA LYS A 242 -23.62 -11.47 12.99
C LYS A 242 -23.12 -10.03 13.07
N ALA A 243 -24.02 -9.11 13.43
CA ALA A 243 -23.62 -7.76 13.82
C ALA A 243 -23.21 -7.80 15.29
N ASP A 244 -21.96 -7.44 15.57
CA ASP A 244 -21.44 -7.44 16.92
C ASP A 244 -21.74 -6.13 17.64
N LYS A 245 -21.70 -6.15 18.97
CA LYS A 245 -21.85 -4.95 19.78
C LYS A 245 -20.61 -4.06 19.63
N GLU A 246 -20.82 -2.76 19.49
CA GLU A 246 -19.77 -1.76 19.22
C GLU A 246 -19.28 -1.09 20.52
N SER A 247 -18.65 -1.85 21.42
CA SER A 247 -18.18 -1.31 22.71
C SER A 247 -16.87 -0.50 22.65
N ASP A 248 -16.19 -0.52 21.51
CA ASP A 248 -14.86 0.07 21.30
C ASP A 248 -14.82 1.11 20.18
N PHE A 249 -15.99 1.58 19.71
CA PHE A 249 -16.08 2.53 18.60
C PHE A 249 -15.25 3.78 18.84
N ASP A 250 -15.41 4.45 19.98
CA ASP A 250 -14.68 5.68 20.29
C ASP A 250 -13.16 5.49 20.32
N LYS A 251 -12.70 4.31 20.75
CA LYS A 251 -11.27 3.95 20.78
C LYS A 251 -10.72 3.69 19.37
N GLU A 252 -11.51 3.09 18.49
CA GLU A 252 -11.10 2.73 17.13
C GLU A 252 -11.42 3.82 16.10
N LYS A 253 -12.25 4.81 16.45
CA LYS A 253 -12.76 5.87 15.56
C LYS A 253 -11.69 6.55 14.74
N GLY A 254 -10.55 6.91 15.34
CA GLY A 254 -9.44 7.54 14.61
C GLY A 254 -8.89 6.64 13.49
N LYS A 255 -8.72 5.35 13.78
CA LYS A 255 -8.28 4.37 12.77
C LYS A 255 -9.34 4.14 11.70
N LEU A 256 -10.62 4.09 12.09
CA LEU A 256 -11.74 3.96 11.16
C LEU A 256 -11.84 5.16 10.22
N LYS A 257 -11.69 6.38 10.75
CA LYS A 257 -11.63 7.61 9.95
C LYS A 257 -10.53 7.51 8.90
N SER A 258 -9.30 7.15 9.30
CA SER A 258 -8.18 7.04 8.36
C SER A 258 -8.42 5.99 7.27
N LYS A 259 -8.99 4.82 7.63
CA LYS A 259 -9.33 3.78 6.64
C LYS A 259 -10.45 4.22 5.69
N LEU A 260 -11.49 4.87 6.20
CA LEU A 260 -12.58 5.41 5.38
C LEU A 260 -12.10 6.48 4.41
N ILE A 261 -11.22 7.38 4.86
CA ILE A 261 -10.59 8.38 3.98
C ILE A 261 -9.80 7.68 2.88
N GLN A 262 -9.01 6.66 3.22
CA GLN A 262 -8.25 5.89 2.24
C GLN A 262 -9.17 5.22 1.20
N GLU A 263 -10.27 4.60 1.65
CA GLU A 263 -11.29 4.00 0.78
C GLU A 263 -11.94 5.05 -0.14
N LYS A 264 -12.28 6.22 0.40
CA LYS A 264 -12.84 7.34 -0.39
C LYS A 264 -11.83 7.85 -1.41
N VAL A 265 -10.55 7.98 -1.05
CA VAL A 265 -9.46 8.39 -1.97
C VAL A 265 -9.21 7.35 -3.06
N GLN A 266 -9.34 6.07 -2.76
CA GLN A 266 -9.23 5.01 -3.77
C GLN A 266 -10.37 5.08 -4.79
N LYS A 267 -11.60 5.36 -4.35
CA LYS A 267 -12.76 5.53 -5.23
C LYS A 267 -12.75 6.84 -5.99
N ASP A 268 -12.29 7.90 -5.33
CA ASP A 268 -12.18 9.25 -5.88
C ASP A 268 -10.77 9.84 -5.63
N PRO A 269 -9.81 9.58 -6.54
CA PRO A 269 -8.46 10.12 -6.45
C PRO A 269 -8.39 11.65 -6.47
N LYS A 270 -9.49 12.34 -6.84
CA LYS A 270 -9.58 13.80 -6.80
C LYS A 270 -9.41 14.34 -5.37
N LEU A 271 -9.85 13.60 -4.36
CA LEU A 271 -9.65 13.98 -2.96
C LEU A 271 -8.16 14.14 -2.62
N LEU A 272 -7.30 13.27 -3.16
CA LEU A 272 -5.86 13.36 -2.97
C LEU A 272 -5.26 14.54 -3.74
N THR A 273 -5.63 14.69 -5.02
CA THR A 273 -5.06 15.77 -5.84
C THR A 273 -5.52 17.15 -5.38
N ASP A 274 -6.76 17.29 -4.91
CA ASP A 274 -7.27 18.54 -4.31
C ASP A 274 -6.55 18.85 -2.99
N ALA A 275 -6.28 17.84 -2.15
CA ALA A 275 -5.51 18.02 -0.93
C ALA A 275 -4.08 18.51 -1.22
N TYR A 276 -3.41 17.91 -2.22
CA TYR A 276 -2.10 18.37 -2.66
C TYR A 276 -2.15 19.78 -3.26
N LYS A 277 -3.09 20.08 -4.16
CA LYS A 277 -3.25 21.43 -4.73
C LYS A 277 -3.49 22.47 -3.64
N SER A 278 -4.30 22.16 -2.63
CA SER A 278 -4.50 23.04 -1.48
C SER A 278 -3.21 23.27 -0.71
N LEU A 279 -2.40 22.24 -0.47
CA LEU A 279 -1.11 22.36 0.21
C LEU A 279 -0.12 23.21 -0.60
N LEU A 280 0.00 22.97 -1.90
CA LEU A 280 0.88 23.74 -2.80
C LEU A 280 0.48 25.23 -2.83
N LYS A 281 -0.83 25.52 -2.84
CA LYS A 281 -1.36 26.90 -2.77
C LYS A 281 -1.04 27.57 -1.43
N GLU A 282 -1.21 26.85 -0.32
CA GLU A 282 -0.93 27.33 1.03
C GLU A 282 0.54 27.75 1.19
N TYR A 283 1.46 26.94 0.64
CA TYR A 283 2.90 27.21 0.63
C TYR A 283 3.36 28.10 -0.52
N LYS A 284 2.44 28.61 -1.35
CA LYS A 284 2.74 29.49 -2.49
C LYS A 284 3.84 28.93 -3.41
N VAL A 285 3.74 27.64 -3.73
CA VAL A 285 4.72 26.96 -4.57
C VAL A 285 4.80 27.62 -5.94
N ASP A 286 6.00 28.04 -6.32
CA ASP A 286 6.30 28.65 -7.61
C ASP A 286 7.19 27.72 -8.44
N TYR A 287 6.72 27.34 -9.62
CA TYR A 287 7.43 26.45 -10.51
C TYR A 287 8.35 27.26 -11.43
N LYS A 288 9.66 27.13 -11.22
CA LYS A 288 10.67 27.81 -12.04
C LYS A 288 10.88 27.16 -13.41
N ASP A 289 10.58 25.87 -13.52
CA ASP A 289 10.69 25.11 -14.76
C ASP A 289 9.28 24.77 -15.27
N ARG A 290 8.98 25.19 -16.50
CA ARG A 290 7.67 25.03 -17.13
C ARG A 290 7.37 23.58 -17.48
N ASP A 291 8.37 22.81 -17.89
CA ASP A 291 8.16 21.46 -18.38
C ASP A 291 8.01 20.51 -17.20
N ILE A 292 8.74 20.76 -16.10
CA ILE A 292 8.47 20.14 -14.80
C ILE A 292 7.08 20.48 -14.27
N LYS A 293 6.64 21.75 -14.36
CA LYS A 293 5.28 22.14 -13.96
C LYS A 293 4.23 21.31 -14.74
N LYS A 294 4.36 21.26 -16.06
CA LYS A 294 3.43 20.51 -16.93
C LYS A 294 3.41 19.03 -16.59
N ALA A 295 4.57 18.41 -16.37
CA ALA A 295 4.67 17.00 -16.00
C ALA A 295 4.00 16.71 -14.64
N ILE A 296 4.18 17.58 -13.65
CA ILE A 296 3.52 17.44 -12.34
C ILE A 296 2.01 17.60 -12.48
N GLU A 297 1.53 18.64 -13.16
CA GLU A 297 0.10 18.93 -13.32
C GLU A 297 -0.62 17.86 -14.15
N GLY A 298 0.02 17.36 -15.22
CA GLY A 298 -0.56 16.39 -16.16
C GLY A 298 -0.34 14.93 -15.82
N SER A 299 0.40 14.62 -14.75
CA SER A 299 0.66 13.24 -14.30
C SER A 299 0.33 13.07 -12.82
N ILE A 300 1.05 13.77 -11.95
CA ILE A 300 1.00 13.56 -10.49
C ILE A 300 -0.29 14.15 -9.88
N LEU A 301 -0.72 15.31 -10.37
CA LEU A 301 -1.91 16.02 -9.91
C LEU A 301 -3.16 15.77 -10.78
N ASP A 302 -3.07 14.80 -11.69
CA ASP A 302 -4.17 14.33 -12.53
C ASP A 302 -4.84 13.09 -11.90
N PRO A 303 -6.09 13.21 -11.40
CA PRO A 303 -6.79 12.07 -10.80
C PRO A 303 -7.03 10.91 -11.77
N GLN A 304 -7.11 11.16 -13.09
CA GLN A 304 -7.29 10.08 -14.09
C GLN A 304 -6.04 9.23 -14.22
N LYS A 305 -4.85 9.85 -14.21
CA LYS A 305 -3.57 9.14 -14.23
C LYS A 305 -3.38 8.29 -12.98
N ILE A 306 -3.74 8.81 -11.80
CA ILE A 306 -3.72 8.03 -10.55
C ILE A 306 -4.65 6.82 -10.66
N LYS A 307 -5.88 7.01 -11.15
CA LYS A 307 -6.85 5.92 -11.31
C LYS A 307 -6.34 4.83 -12.27
N GLN A 308 -5.71 5.22 -13.37
CA GLN A 308 -5.11 4.29 -14.33
C GLN A 308 -3.98 3.47 -13.68
N GLN A 309 -3.09 4.11 -12.92
CA GLN A 309 -2.01 3.41 -12.21
C GLN A 309 -2.54 2.42 -11.17
N GLN A 310 -3.57 2.81 -10.40
CA GLN A 310 -4.21 1.91 -9.43
C GLN A 310 -4.83 0.68 -10.11
N GLN A 311 -5.48 0.86 -11.26
CA GLN A 311 -6.05 -0.25 -12.03
C GLN A 311 -4.95 -1.19 -12.57
N GLN A 312 -3.84 -0.65 -13.06
CA GLN A 312 -2.71 -1.44 -13.53
C GLN A 312 -2.09 -2.27 -12.39
N GLN A 313 -1.94 -1.69 -11.20
CA GLN A 313 -1.43 -2.41 -10.03
C GLN A 313 -2.39 -3.53 -9.59
N GLN A 314 -3.70 -3.29 -9.59
CA GLN A 314 -4.69 -4.33 -9.28
C GLN A 314 -4.66 -5.48 -10.30
N GLN A 315 -4.49 -5.16 -11.59
CA GLN A 315 -4.36 -6.17 -12.65
C GLN A 315 -3.09 -7.01 -12.47
N GLN A 316 -1.95 -6.38 -12.17
CA GLN A 316 -0.70 -7.10 -11.91
C GLN A 316 -0.78 -7.99 -10.66
N GLN A 317 -1.45 -7.56 -9.59
CA GLN A 317 -1.68 -8.39 -8.41
C GLN A 317 -2.62 -9.57 -8.70
N SER A 318 -3.65 -9.38 -9.52
CA SER A 318 -4.56 -10.45 -9.94
C SER A 318 -3.90 -11.47 -10.89
N ALA A 319 -2.97 -11.03 -11.74
CA ALA A 319 -2.20 -11.89 -12.64
C ALA A 319 -1.03 -12.61 -11.93
N GLY A 320 -0.41 -11.98 -10.92
CA GLY A 320 0.62 -12.61 -10.09
C GLY A 320 0.05 -13.65 -9.11
N GLY A 321 -1.24 -13.55 -8.77
CA GLY A 321 -1.96 -14.53 -7.94
C GLY A 321 -2.13 -15.91 -8.59
N THR A 322 -1.88 -16.05 -9.89
CA THR A 322 -1.94 -17.33 -10.62
C THR A 322 -0.58 -18.00 -10.80
N SER A 323 0.54 -17.39 -10.36
CA SER A 323 1.88 -18.01 -10.43
C SER A 323 2.53 -18.32 -9.07
N GLY A 324 1.78 -18.22 -7.96
CA GLY A 324 2.26 -18.56 -6.61
C GLY A 324 2.04 -20.02 -6.19
N GLY A 325 1.96 -20.94 -7.15
CA GLY A 325 1.85 -22.38 -6.89
C GLY A 325 3.22 -23.04 -6.71
N ASN A 326 3.43 -23.66 -5.55
CA ASN A 326 4.52 -24.58 -5.20
C ASN A 326 5.96 -24.03 -5.14
N ALA A 327 6.33 -23.58 -3.93
CA ALA A 327 7.62 -23.93 -3.36
C ALA A 327 7.38 -24.74 -2.07
N THR A 328 6.98 -25.99 -2.23
CA THR A 328 7.13 -27.00 -1.18
C THR A 328 8.62 -27.15 -0.89
N MET A 329 9.05 -26.71 0.30
CA MET A 329 10.34 -27.11 0.86
C MET A 329 10.30 -28.64 1.07
N SER A 330 10.92 -29.35 0.13
CA SER A 330 11.31 -30.74 0.33
C SER A 330 12.60 -30.74 1.16
N THR A 331 12.47 -30.89 2.48
CA THR A 331 13.59 -31.32 3.32
C THR A 331 13.87 -32.79 3.01
N GLY A 332 14.88 -33.03 2.17
CA GLY A 332 15.45 -34.35 1.96
C GLY A 332 16.26 -34.77 3.19
N GLN A 333 16.11 -36.06 3.53
CA GLN A 333 16.85 -36.82 4.55
C GLN A 333 18.37 -36.76 4.35
#